data_AF-A0AA35SVN4-F1
#
_entry.id   AF-A0AA35SVN4-F1
#
_cell.length_a   1.000
_cell.length_b   1.000
_cell.length_c   1.000
_cell.angle_alpha   90.00
_cell.angle_beta   90.00
_cell.angle_gamma   90.00
#
_symmetry.space_group_name_H-M   'P 1'
#
loop_
_entity.id
_entity.type
_entity.pdbx_description
1 polymer ?
#
loop_
_entity_poly.entity_id
_entity_poly.type
_entity_poly.pdbx_seq_one_letter_code
_entity_poly.pdbx_strand_id
1 'polypeptide(L)'
;MLGFADAIRAYSSAYFGPAPGDILLDNMRCAGTEHELIECSHNGVFNHDCSHEEDAGVSCTNYTASENPVRLVGGNGHNKGRVEIYNLGQWGTVCDDGWTVTDANVVCVQLGYAGANRATVRAEFGRGTGTIWLDNVACTGLETALDLCASNGWGNHDCSHYEDAGAECEGEVLPIRLRGGSTDMEGRVEVYYNGTWGTVCDDYWDLSDATVVCRQLGYDVAVSAESLATFGQGQGPI
;
A
#
# COMPACT_ATOMS: atom_id res chain seq x y z
N MET A 1 11.15 4.09 -11.60
CA MET A 1 9.90 4.89 -11.52
C MET A 1 9.14 4.64 -10.20
N LEU A 2 9.06 5.61 -9.29
CA LEU A 2 8.44 5.44 -7.95
C LEU A 2 6.90 5.63 -7.89
N GLY A 3 6.20 5.66 -9.03
CA GLY A 3 4.73 5.71 -9.07
C GLY A 3 4.07 6.99 -8.54
N PHE A 4 4.85 8.03 -8.21
CA PHE A 4 4.32 9.36 -7.83
C PHE A 4 4.07 10.23 -9.06
N ALA A 5 3.06 11.10 -9.02
CA ALA A 5 2.98 12.26 -9.90
C ALA A 5 3.95 13.35 -9.39
N ASP A 6 4.51 14.12 -10.32
CA ASP A 6 5.50 15.20 -10.21
C ASP A 6 5.98 15.61 -8.81
N ALA A 7 7.31 15.71 -8.66
CA ALA A 7 7.94 16.31 -7.48
C ALA A 7 7.55 17.79 -7.34
N ILE A 8 6.97 18.17 -6.19
CA ILE A 8 6.67 19.59 -5.92
C ILE A 8 7.94 20.40 -5.67
N ARG A 9 8.96 19.76 -5.07
CA ARG A 9 10.18 20.45 -4.67
C ARG A 9 11.38 19.52 -4.63
N ALA A 10 12.44 19.94 -5.30
CA ALA A 10 13.78 19.43 -5.09
C ALA A 10 14.43 20.15 -3.91
N TYR A 11 15.08 19.39 -3.04
CA TYR A 11 15.84 19.85 -1.90
C TYR A 11 17.31 19.52 -2.12
N SER A 12 18.18 20.37 -1.59
CA SER A 12 19.63 20.20 -1.64
C SER A 12 20.20 20.29 -0.23
N SER A 13 21.50 20.05 -0.11
CA SER A 13 22.26 20.33 1.11
C SER A 13 21.80 19.52 2.30
N ALA A 14 21.51 18.23 2.09
CA ALA A 14 21.11 17.30 3.14
C ALA A 14 19.93 17.80 3.97
N TYR A 15 18.93 18.43 3.32
CA TYR A 15 17.76 19.02 3.99
C TYR A 15 17.05 18.04 4.94
N PHE A 16 17.03 16.75 4.60
CA PHE A 16 16.44 15.67 5.42
C PHE A 16 17.45 14.98 6.35
N GLY A 17 18.65 15.53 6.46
CA GLY A 17 19.81 14.93 7.14
C GLY A 17 20.76 14.24 6.16
N PRO A 18 22.06 14.17 6.49
CA PRO A 18 23.05 13.45 5.70
C PRO A 18 22.84 11.93 5.79
N ALA A 19 22.94 11.24 4.66
CA ALA A 19 22.89 9.78 4.63
C ALA A 19 24.22 9.15 5.10
N PRO A 20 24.22 7.93 5.64
CA PRO A 20 25.42 7.12 5.77
C PRO A 20 25.67 6.30 4.48
N GLY A 21 26.93 6.13 4.07
CA GLY A 21 27.31 5.18 2.99
C GLY A 21 28.10 5.83 1.86
N ASP A 22 28.07 5.22 0.67
CA ASP A 22 28.68 5.79 -0.53
C ASP A 22 27.69 6.75 -1.22
N ILE A 23 28.19 7.81 -1.86
CA ILE A 23 27.39 8.66 -2.76
C ILE A 23 27.52 8.10 -4.18
N LEU A 24 26.40 7.71 -4.79
CA LEU A 24 26.45 6.95 -6.04
C LEU A 24 26.44 7.85 -7.28
N LEU A 25 25.73 8.97 -7.23
CA LEU A 25 25.41 9.79 -8.39
C LEU A 25 25.60 11.27 -8.09
N ASP A 26 26.10 11.99 -9.07
CA ASP A 26 26.36 13.42 -9.01
C ASP A 26 26.01 14.07 -10.37
N ASN A 27 25.65 15.35 -10.33
CA ASN A 27 25.33 16.20 -11.47
C ASN A 27 24.19 15.65 -12.34
N MET A 28 23.12 15.16 -11.69
CA MET A 28 21.92 14.64 -12.35
C MET A 28 21.23 15.71 -13.22
N ARG A 29 21.04 15.40 -14.51
CA ARG A 29 20.33 16.24 -15.49
C ARG A 29 19.35 15.39 -16.29
N CYS A 30 18.13 15.27 -15.79
CA CYS A 30 17.03 14.58 -16.45
C CYS A 30 16.28 15.51 -17.41
N ALA A 31 15.80 14.97 -18.54
CA ALA A 31 14.86 15.62 -19.44
C ALA A 31 13.40 15.54 -18.94
N GLY A 32 13.12 14.63 -18.00
CA GLY A 32 11.80 14.39 -17.41
C GLY A 32 10.99 13.29 -18.12
N THR A 33 11.60 12.59 -19.08
CA THR A 33 10.98 11.47 -19.81
C THR A 33 11.62 10.12 -19.51
N GLU A 34 12.73 10.13 -18.77
CA GLU A 34 13.44 8.94 -18.32
C GLU A 34 12.58 8.11 -17.35
N HIS A 35 12.69 6.79 -17.41
CA HIS A 35 11.93 5.89 -16.53
C HIS A 35 12.67 5.61 -15.21
N GLU A 36 14.00 5.64 -15.26
CA GLU A 36 14.87 5.45 -14.10
C GLU A 36 15.88 6.59 -13.94
N LEU A 37 16.23 6.90 -12.68
CA LEU A 37 17.15 8.00 -12.36
C LEU A 37 18.54 7.79 -12.99
N ILE A 38 18.97 6.53 -13.14
CA ILE A 38 20.26 6.17 -13.75
C ILE A 38 20.30 6.46 -15.27
N GLU A 39 19.16 6.62 -15.92
CA GLU A 39 19.09 6.92 -17.36
C GLU A 39 19.30 8.40 -17.65
N CYS A 40 19.16 9.26 -16.64
CA CYS A 40 19.42 10.68 -16.77
C CYS A 40 20.89 10.95 -17.08
N SER A 41 21.21 12.11 -17.65
CA SER A 41 22.62 12.48 -17.83
C SER A 41 23.28 12.72 -16.45
N HIS A 42 24.41 12.06 -16.19
CA HIS A 42 25.16 12.15 -14.93
C HIS A 42 26.67 11.88 -15.14
N ASN A 43 27.50 12.11 -14.12
CA ASN A 43 28.98 11.98 -14.20
C ASN A 43 29.52 10.53 -14.22
N GLY A 44 28.67 9.52 -14.26
CA GLY A 44 29.01 8.12 -13.99
C GLY A 44 28.72 7.69 -12.54
N VAL A 45 28.59 6.39 -12.29
CA VAL A 45 28.32 5.84 -10.95
C VAL A 45 29.62 5.85 -10.12
N PHE A 46 29.54 6.23 -8.85
CA PHE A 46 30.69 6.42 -7.93
C PHE A 46 31.71 7.47 -8.40
N ASN A 47 31.31 8.34 -9.34
CA ASN A 47 32.14 9.45 -9.79
C ASN A 47 31.51 10.76 -9.33
N HIS A 48 31.86 11.15 -8.10
CA HIS A 48 31.38 12.36 -7.44
C HIS A 48 32.51 13.04 -6.66
N ASP A 49 32.38 14.34 -6.41
CA ASP A 49 33.19 15.11 -5.47
C ASP A 49 32.37 15.59 -4.25
N CYS A 50 31.11 15.14 -4.15
CA CYS A 50 30.19 15.50 -3.08
C CYS A 50 30.56 14.87 -1.73
N SER A 51 30.13 15.56 -0.66
CA SER A 51 29.99 15.03 0.69
C SER A 51 28.51 14.78 1.04
N HIS A 52 28.24 14.07 2.14
CA HIS A 52 26.84 13.86 2.58
C HIS A 52 26.14 15.13 3.05
N GLU A 53 26.85 16.24 3.23
CA GLU A 53 26.22 17.55 3.45
C GLU A 53 25.55 18.08 2.17
N GLU A 54 25.78 17.45 1.02
CA GLU A 54 25.27 17.83 -0.29
C GLU A 54 24.20 16.87 -0.82
N ASP A 55 23.78 15.90 -0.02
CA ASP A 55 22.77 14.91 -0.39
C ASP A 55 21.49 15.59 -0.90
N ALA A 56 21.06 15.17 -2.09
CA ALA A 56 19.85 15.66 -2.73
C ALA A 56 18.61 14.99 -2.11
N GLY A 57 17.56 15.78 -1.88
CA GLY A 57 16.28 15.30 -1.38
C GLY A 57 15.15 15.68 -2.31
N VAL A 58 14.03 14.97 -2.22
CA VAL A 58 12.81 15.30 -2.95
C VAL A 58 11.62 15.16 -2.02
N SER A 59 10.65 16.07 -2.14
CA SER A 59 9.32 15.85 -1.58
C SER A 59 8.37 15.64 -2.74
N CYS A 60 7.83 14.44 -2.81
CA CYS A 60 6.72 14.10 -3.67
C CYS A 60 5.41 14.43 -2.94
N THR A 61 4.34 14.69 -3.68
CA THR A 61 2.98 14.62 -3.14
C THR A 61 2.22 13.53 -3.87
N ASN A 62 1.33 12.85 -3.16
CA ASN A 62 0.38 11.98 -3.82
C ASN A 62 -0.54 12.80 -4.72
N TYR A 63 -0.84 12.22 -5.88
CA TYR A 63 -2.14 12.41 -6.51
C TYR A 63 -3.16 11.92 -5.48
N THR A 64 -3.78 12.85 -4.75
CA THR A 64 -4.80 12.66 -3.69
C THR A 64 -4.93 11.21 -3.20
N ALA A 65 -4.21 10.85 -2.13
CA ALA A 65 -4.75 9.79 -1.28
C ALA A 65 -6.18 10.23 -0.95
N SER A 66 -7.18 9.51 -1.44
CA SER A 66 -8.58 9.84 -1.21
C SER A 66 -8.76 10.15 0.28
N GLU A 67 -9.42 11.27 0.61
CA GLU A 67 -9.76 11.61 2.00
C GLU A 67 -10.63 10.50 2.64
N ASN A 68 -11.13 9.58 1.82
CA ASN A 68 -12.00 8.48 2.13
C ASN A 68 -11.31 7.12 1.87
N PRO A 69 -10.38 6.68 2.74
CA PRO A 69 -9.72 5.39 2.58
C PRO A 69 -10.70 4.22 2.61
N VAL A 70 -10.34 3.13 1.93
CA VAL A 70 -11.10 1.87 1.88
C VAL A 70 -10.36 0.74 2.59
N ARG A 71 -11.09 -0.28 3.05
CA ARG A 71 -10.52 -1.53 3.61
C ARG A 71 -11.42 -2.74 3.33
N LEU A 72 -10.83 -3.93 3.42
CA LEU A 72 -11.55 -5.21 3.35
C LEU A 72 -11.65 -5.85 4.75
N VAL A 73 -12.85 -6.29 5.14
CA VAL A 73 -13.10 -6.87 6.47
C VAL A 73 -13.85 -8.21 6.37
N GLY A 74 -13.49 -9.18 7.20
CA GLY A 74 -14.27 -10.42 7.38
C GLY A 74 -13.99 -11.54 6.39
N GLY A 75 -13.08 -11.35 5.43
CA GLY A 75 -12.59 -12.43 4.58
C GLY A 75 -11.46 -13.25 5.23
N ASN A 76 -11.24 -14.46 4.72
CA ASN A 76 -10.07 -15.26 5.08
C ASN A 76 -8.88 -14.85 4.20
N GLY A 77 -8.00 -14.01 4.75
CA GLY A 77 -6.89 -13.38 4.02
C GLY A 77 -7.07 -11.87 3.90
N HIS A 78 -6.06 -11.19 3.33
CA HIS A 78 -6.10 -9.72 3.18
C HIS A 78 -6.69 -9.26 1.84
N ASN A 79 -6.76 -10.15 0.85
CA ASN A 79 -7.21 -9.83 -0.50
C ASN A 79 -8.72 -10.00 -0.70
N LYS A 80 -9.50 -10.33 0.34
CA LYS A 80 -10.95 -10.48 0.20
C LYS A 80 -11.68 -10.04 1.46
N GLY A 81 -12.88 -9.50 1.29
CA GLY A 81 -13.69 -9.06 2.42
C GLY A 81 -14.82 -8.14 2.01
N ARG A 82 -15.66 -7.80 2.99
CA ARG A 82 -16.64 -6.71 2.89
C ARG A 82 -15.90 -5.40 2.67
N VAL A 83 -16.37 -4.60 1.71
CA VAL A 83 -15.80 -3.28 1.43
C VAL A 83 -16.34 -2.29 2.46
N GLU A 84 -15.43 -1.63 3.16
CA GLU A 84 -15.74 -0.50 4.03
C GLU A 84 -14.98 0.74 3.58
N ILE A 85 -15.64 1.89 3.62
CA ILE A 85 -15.07 3.19 3.27
C ILE A 85 -15.18 4.14 4.48
N TYR A 86 -14.16 4.96 4.69
CA TYR A 86 -14.14 5.94 5.76
C TYR A 86 -14.70 7.27 5.28
N ASN A 87 -15.63 7.87 6.00
CA ASN A 87 -16.12 9.21 5.70
C ASN A 87 -16.55 9.91 6.99
N LEU A 88 -16.35 11.23 7.08
CA LEU A 88 -16.74 12.05 8.23
C LEU A 88 -16.34 11.47 9.60
N GLY A 89 -15.16 10.86 9.70
CA GLY A 89 -14.65 10.34 10.97
C GLY A 89 -15.12 8.92 11.33
N GLN A 90 -15.85 8.22 10.45
CA GLN A 90 -16.38 6.88 10.74
C GLN A 90 -16.31 5.94 9.54
N TRP A 91 -16.06 4.66 9.83
CA TRP A 91 -16.17 3.58 8.87
C TRP A 91 -17.63 3.24 8.61
N GLY A 92 -17.96 2.96 7.36
CA GLY A 92 -19.27 2.46 6.94
C GLY A 92 -19.15 1.52 5.74
N THR A 93 -20.23 0.81 5.44
CA THR A 93 -20.27 -0.19 4.37
C THR A 93 -20.71 0.40 3.03
N VAL A 94 -20.65 -0.40 1.98
CA VAL A 94 -21.11 -0.07 0.63
C VAL A 94 -22.26 -1.03 0.29
N CYS A 95 -23.35 -0.53 -0.28
CA CYS A 95 -24.46 -1.37 -0.74
C CYS A 95 -24.11 -2.13 -2.02
N ASP A 96 -24.66 -3.33 -2.17
CA ASP A 96 -24.45 -4.22 -3.31
C ASP A 96 -25.40 -3.98 -4.50
N ASP A 97 -26.37 -3.06 -4.36
CA ASP A 97 -27.23 -2.64 -5.45
C ASP A 97 -26.39 -1.99 -6.55
N GLY A 98 -26.43 -2.61 -7.74
CA GLY A 98 -25.60 -2.21 -8.87
C GLY A 98 -24.11 -2.57 -8.75
N TRP A 99 -23.67 -3.24 -7.68
CA TRP A 99 -22.25 -3.55 -7.44
C TRP A 99 -21.71 -4.58 -8.42
N THR A 100 -20.66 -4.19 -9.15
CA THR A 100 -20.03 -4.99 -10.21
C THR A 100 -18.54 -5.25 -9.95
N VAL A 101 -17.97 -6.17 -10.73
CA VAL A 101 -16.52 -6.42 -10.70
C VAL A 101 -15.70 -5.19 -11.10
N THR A 102 -16.27 -4.27 -11.89
CA THR A 102 -15.60 -3.00 -12.23
C THR A 102 -15.47 -2.11 -10.99
N ASP A 103 -16.50 -2.06 -10.15
CA ASP A 103 -16.46 -1.30 -8.89
C ASP A 103 -15.49 -1.92 -7.89
N ALA A 104 -15.55 -3.25 -7.75
CA ALA A 104 -14.58 -4.00 -6.95
C ALA A 104 -13.14 -3.81 -7.47
N ASN A 105 -12.94 -3.67 -8.78
CA ASN A 105 -11.62 -3.43 -9.37
C ASN A 105 -11.05 -2.08 -8.92
N VAL A 106 -11.85 -1.02 -8.88
CA VAL A 106 -11.42 0.28 -8.34
C VAL A 106 -10.99 0.13 -6.88
N VAL A 107 -11.75 -0.60 -6.06
CA VAL A 107 -11.36 -0.87 -4.66
C VAL A 107 -10.04 -1.62 -4.58
N CYS A 108 -9.87 -2.68 -5.37
CA CYS A 108 -8.67 -3.49 -5.36
C CYS A 108 -7.44 -2.70 -5.82
N VAL A 109 -7.55 -1.91 -6.89
CA VAL A 109 -6.46 -1.04 -7.35
C VAL A 109 -6.14 0.06 -6.34
N GLN A 110 -7.17 0.66 -5.72
CA GLN A 110 -7.00 1.64 -4.64
C GLN A 110 -6.25 1.06 -3.44
N LEU A 111 -6.45 -0.23 -3.14
CA LEU A 111 -5.74 -0.98 -2.10
C LEU A 111 -4.35 -1.50 -2.54
N GLY A 112 -3.94 -1.25 -3.79
CA GLY A 112 -2.64 -1.65 -4.32
C GLY A 112 -2.57 -3.06 -4.90
N TYR A 113 -3.72 -3.71 -5.13
CA TYR A 113 -3.80 -4.97 -5.88
C TYR A 113 -3.76 -4.74 -7.39
N ALA A 114 -3.39 -5.77 -8.15
CA ALA A 114 -3.37 -5.71 -9.61
C ALA A 114 -4.77 -5.56 -10.23
N GLY A 115 -5.80 -6.08 -9.55
CA GLY A 115 -7.19 -6.01 -10.00
C GLY A 115 -8.15 -6.78 -9.09
N ALA A 116 -9.40 -6.94 -9.53
CA ALA A 116 -10.42 -7.73 -8.85
C ALA A 116 -10.75 -9.04 -9.58
N ASN A 117 -10.76 -10.14 -8.83
CA ASN A 117 -11.29 -11.43 -9.28
C ASN A 117 -12.82 -11.48 -9.20
N ARG A 118 -13.41 -10.94 -8.12
CA ARG A 118 -14.85 -11.02 -7.88
C ARG A 118 -15.38 -9.82 -7.11
N ALA A 119 -16.57 -9.37 -7.51
CA ALA A 119 -17.45 -8.57 -6.67
C ALA A 119 -18.44 -9.49 -5.94
N THR A 120 -18.51 -9.40 -4.62
CA THR A 120 -19.42 -10.22 -3.81
C THR A 120 -20.57 -9.36 -3.29
N VAL A 121 -21.72 -10.00 -3.13
CA VAL A 121 -22.97 -9.37 -2.75
C VAL A 121 -23.57 -10.11 -1.56
N ARG A 122 -24.65 -9.58 -0.99
CA ARG A 122 -25.47 -10.14 0.09
C ARG A 122 -24.69 -10.41 1.37
N ALA A 123 -23.77 -9.51 1.71
CA ALA A 123 -22.92 -9.61 2.89
C ALA A 123 -22.18 -10.95 3.00
N GLU A 124 -21.63 -11.46 1.89
CA GLU A 124 -20.93 -12.76 1.81
C GLU A 124 -19.82 -12.90 2.87
N PHE A 125 -19.07 -11.83 3.12
CA PHE A 125 -17.99 -11.77 4.13
C PHE A 125 -18.49 -11.31 5.51
N GLY A 126 -19.78 -11.47 5.77
CA GLY A 126 -20.45 -11.02 6.96
C GLY A 126 -20.95 -9.59 6.86
N ARG A 127 -21.92 -9.30 7.72
CA ARG A 127 -22.62 -8.01 7.80
C ARG A 127 -21.77 -7.00 8.55
N GLY A 128 -21.75 -5.77 8.06
CA GLY A 128 -21.23 -4.64 8.79
C GLY A 128 -22.22 -4.15 9.85
N THR A 129 -21.85 -3.02 10.45
CA THR A 129 -22.66 -2.33 11.45
C THR A 129 -22.50 -0.84 11.27
N GLY A 130 -23.52 -0.06 11.61
CA GLY A 130 -23.46 1.39 11.58
C GLY A 130 -23.98 1.94 10.25
N THR A 131 -23.23 2.85 9.65
CA THR A 131 -23.66 3.59 8.46
C THR A 131 -23.35 2.81 7.19
N ILE A 132 -24.27 2.81 6.22
CA ILE A 132 -23.98 2.43 4.83
C ILE A 132 -23.71 3.73 4.08
N TRP A 133 -22.51 3.87 3.55
CA TRP A 133 -22.03 5.14 3.01
C TRP A 133 -22.34 5.35 1.53
N LEU A 134 -22.26 4.30 0.74
CA LEU A 134 -22.43 4.35 -0.69
C LEU A 134 -23.46 3.33 -1.15
N ASP A 135 -24.19 3.69 -2.19
CA ASP A 135 -25.20 2.88 -2.84
C ASP A 135 -25.27 3.24 -4.33
N ASN A 136 -25.63 2.25 -5.15
CA ASN A 136 -25.64 2.32 -6.61
C ASN A 136 -24.30 2.87 -7.16
N VAL A 137 -23.20 2.33 -6.63
CA VAL A 137 -21.86 2.66 -7.10
C VAL A 137 -21.74 2.19 -8.55
N ALA A 138 -21.33 3.10 -9.43
CA ALA A 138 -21.21 2.88 -10.86
C ALA A 138 -19.89 3.46 -11.37
N CYS A 139 -18.79 2.77 -11.06
CA CYS A 139 -17.46 3.07 -11.55
C CYS A 139 -17.35 2.76 -13.05
N THR A 140 -16.53 3.54 -13.75
CA THR A 140 -16.08 3.28 -15.12
C THR A 140 -14.90 2.32 -15.16
N GLY A 141 -14.20 2.15 -14.03
CA GLY A 141 -12.97 1.37 -13.89
C GLY A 141 -11.69 2.21 -14.10
N LEU A 142 -11.84 3.51 -14.37
CA LEU A 142 -10.73 4.45 -14.51
C LEU A 142 -10.52 5.30 -13.26
N GLU A 143 -11.44 5.23 -12.31
CA GLU A 143 -11.35 5.93 -11.05
C GLU A 143 -10.18 5.39 -10.22
N THR A 144 -9.41 6.31 -9.62
CA THR A 144 -8.30 5.95 -8.73
C THR A 144 -8.75 5.68 -7.30
N ALA A 145 -10.01 5.98 -6.96
CA ALA A 145 -10.60 5.76 -5.66
C ALA A 145 -12.12 5.58 -5.75
N LEU A 146 -12.68 4.80 -4.82
CA LEU A 146 -14.10 4.43 -4.82
C LEU A 146 -15.05 5.63 -4.68
N ASP A 147 -14.66 6.65 -3.91
CA ASP A 147 -15.44 7.87 -3.70
C ASP A 147 -15.51 8.78 -4.92
N LEU A 148 -14.69 8.53 -5.95
CA LEU A 148 -14.74 9.24 -7.22
C LEU A 148 -15.71 8.61 -8.22
N CYS A 149 -16.23 7.42 -7.93
CA CYS A 149 -17.25 6.77 -8.75
C CYS A 149 -18.61 7.48 -8.60
N ALA A 150 -19.41 7.43 -9.65
CA ALA A 150 -20.81 7.86 -9.56
C ALA A 150 -21.54 6.98 -8.52
N SER A 151 -22.39 7.60 -7.70
CA SER A 151 -23.24 6.93 -6.70
C SER A 151 -24.46 7.78 -6.39
N ASN A 152 -25.36 7.27 -5.55
CA ASN A 152 -26.50 8.05 -5.03
C ASN A 152 -26.12 9.18 -4.05
N GLY A 153 -24.82 9.31 -3.72
CA GLY A 153 -24.29 10.26 -2.76
C GLY A 153 -24.17 9.69 -1.34
N TRP A 154 -23.36 10.33 -0.51
CA TRP A 154 -23.01 9.85 0.82
C TRP A 154 -24.21 9.63 1.74
N GLY A 155 -24.38 8.41 2.25
CA GLY A 155 -25.44 8.04 3.20
C GLY A 155 -26.84 8.02 2.60
N ASN A 156 -26.97 8.13 1.27
CA ASN A 156 -28.25 8.06 0.57
C ASN A 156 -28.41 6.67 -0.04
N HIS A 157 -29.16 5.81 0.66
CA HIS A 157 -29.40 4.43 0.28
C HIS A 157 -30.75 3.95 0.84
N ASP A 158 -31.33 2.91 0.27
CA ASP A 158 -32.47 2.15 0.81
C ASP A 158 -32.09 0.74 1.29
N CYS A 159 -30.79 0.42 1.23
CA CYS A 159 -30.25 -0.87 1.62
C CYS A 159 -30.19 -1.12 3.14
N SER A 160 -30.04 -2.39 3.49
CA SER A 160 -29.73 -2.90 4.82
C SER A 160 -28.34 -3.57 4.84
N HIS A 161 -27.79 -3.88 6.02
CA HIS A 161 -26.54 -4.67 6.10
C HIS A 161 -26.68 -6.13 5.61
N TYR A 162 -27.82 -6.55 5.06
CA TYR A 162 -27.87 -7.79 4.28
C TYR A 162 -27.34 -7.62 2.86
N GLU A 163 -27.18 -6.37 2.43
CA GLU A 163 -26.80 -5.94 1.08
C GLU A 163 -25.40 -5.30 1.13
N ASP A 164 -24.57 -5.62 2.13
CA ASP A 164 -23.20 -5.10 2.14
C ASP A 164 -22.36 -5.77 1.05
N ALA A 165 -21.76 -4.95 0.19
CA ALA A 165 -20.88 -5.34 -0.88
C ALA A 165 -19.51 -5.81 -0.36
N GLY A 166 -18.86 -6.67 -1.13
CA GLY A 166 -17.50 -7.11 -0.90
C GLY A 166 -16.70 -7.24 -2.18
N ALA A 167 -15.39 -7.46 -2.02
CA ALA A 167 -14.46 -7.66 -3.12
C ALA A 167 -13.52 -8.84 -2.81
N GLU A 168 -13.09 -9.53 -3.86
CA GLU A 168 -11.97 -10.46 -3.87
C GLU A 168 -10.96 -9.98 -4.92
N CYS A 169 -9.80 -9.54 -4.46
CA CYS A 169 -8.72 -8.98 -5.26
C CYS A 169 -7.77 -10.07 -5.78
N GLU A 170 -7.08 -9.73 -6.87
CA GLU A 170 -6.04 -10.56 -7.47
C GLU A 170 -4.82 -10.68 -6.57
N GLY A 171 -4.32 -11.91 -6.40
CA GLY A 171 -3.13 -12.24 -5.61
C GLY A 171 -3.45 -12.75 -4.20
N GLU A 172 -2.74 -13.81 -3.78
CA GLU A 172 -2.77 -14.32 -2.41
C GLU A 172 -1.84 -13.47 -1.54
N VAL A 173 -2.40 -12.76 -0.56
CA VAL A 173 -1.60 -12.04 0.43
C VAL A 173 -1.47 -12.91 1.66
N LEU A 174 -0.28 -13.51 1.81
CA LEU A 174 0.09 -14.26 2.99
C LEU A 174 0.09 -13.32 4.21
N PRO A 175 -0.70 -13.57 5.27
CA PRO A 175 -0.66 -12.74 6.47
C PRO A 175 0.77 -12.64 7.02
N ILE A 176 1.21 -11.43 7.33
CA ILE A 176 2.51 -11.20 7.95
C ILE A 176 2.38 -10.50 9.30
N ARG A 177 3.41 -10.64 10.13
CA ARG A 177 3.56 -9.90 11.39
C ARG A 177 5.03 -9.67 11.72
N LEU A 178 5.30 -8.67 12.57
CA LEU A 178 6.61 -8.46 13.16
C LEU A 178 6.65 -9.03 14.59
N ARG A 179 7.74 -9.69 14.98
CA ARG A 179 7.94 -10.26 16.32
C ARG A 179 9.35 -10.02 16.84
N GLY A 180 9.47 -9.81 18.15
CA GLY A 180 10.77 -9.66 18.83
C GLY A 180 11.34 -8.23 18.80
N GLY A 181 10.61 -7.27 18.22
CA GLY A 181 10.92 -5.85 18.29
C GLY A 181 10.48 -5.19 19.60
N SER A 182 10.99 -3.99 19.87
CA SER A 182 10.60 -3.15 21.01
C SER A 182 9.33 -2.34 20.73
N THR A 183 8.94 -2.22 19.46
CA THR A 183 7.73 -1.52 19.01
C THR A 183 6.99 -2.34 17.94
N ASP A 184 5.77 -1.94 17.58
CA ASP A 184 4.98 -2.58 16.52
C ASP A 184 5.50 -2.29 15.10
N MET A 185 6.53 -1.44 14.97
CA MET A 185 7.14 -1.03 13.70
C MET A 185 8.48 -1.75 13.41
N GLU A 186 8.93 -2.63 14.31
CA GLU A 186 10.18 -3.38 14.14
C GLU A 186 10.02 -4.84 14.59
N GLY A 187 10.84 -5.74 14.03
CA GLY A 187 10.85 -7.14 14.44
C GLY A 187 11.16 -8.09 13.29
N ARG A 188 11.29 -9.37 13.63
CA ARG A 188 11.40 -10.47 12.66
C ARG A 188 10.09 -10.60 11.90
N VAL A 189 10.19 -10.68 10.57
CA VAL A 189 9.06 -10.98 9.69
C VAL A 189 8.65 -12.44 9.84
N GLU A 190 7.39 -12.65 10.19
CA GLU A 190 6.77 -13.97 10.19
C GLU A 190 5.60 -14.00 9.21
N VAL A 191 5.49 -15.09 8.46
CA VAL A 191 4.48 -15.30 7.41
C VAL A 191 3.57 -16.45 7.84
N TYR A 192 2.25 -16.27 7.75
CA TYR A 192 1.28 -17.30 8.05
C TYR A 192 0.93 -18.08 6.79
N TYR A 193 1.22 -19.38 6.79
CA TYR A 193 0.89 -20.28 5.70
C TYR A 193 0.48 -21.65 6.23
N ASN A 194 -0.58 -22.21 5.67
CA ASN A 194 -1.10 -23.55 5.95
C ASN A 194 -1.29 -23.86 7.46
N GLY A 195 -1.85 -22.91 8.22
CA GLY A 195 -2.13 -23.10 9.64
C GLY A 195 -0.95 -22.84 10.59
N THR A 196 0.21 -22.45 10.05
CA THR A 196 1.45 -22.26 10.82
C THR A 196 2.15 -20.93 10.50
N TRP A 197 2.86 -20.39 11.48
CA TRP A 197 3.74 -19.23 11.27
C TRP A 197 5.15 -19.72 10.93
N GLY A 198 5.70 -19.22 9.83
CA GLY A 198 7.08 -19.43 9.39
C GLY A 198 7.88 -18.12 9.34
N THR A 199 9.18 -18.21 9.09
CA THR A 199 10.10 -17.07 8.98
C THR A 199 10.59 -16.88 7.55
N VAL A 200 11.09 -15.68 7.24
CA VAL A 200 11.70 -15.34 5.94
C VAL A 200 13.23 -15.48 6.04
N CYS A 201 13.88 -16.04 5.02
CA CYS A 201 15.34 -16.14 4.93
C CYS A 201 15.94 -14.78 4.56
N ASP A 202 17.07 -14.41 5.13
CA ASP A 202 17.73 -13.10 4.93
C ASP A 202 18.71 -13.07 3.75
N ASP A 203 18.83 -14.17 3.00
CA ASP A 203 19.60 -14.19 1.76
C ASP A 203 19.03 -13.18 0.76
N TYR A 204 19.85 -12.19 0.39
CA TYR A 204 19.46 -11.05 -0.47
C TYR A 204 18.36 -10.13 0.10
N TRP A 205 18.07 -10.22 1.39
CA TRP A 205 17.09 -9.35 2.05
C TRP A 205 17.55 -7.90 2.06
N ASP A 206 16.86 -7.05 1.30
CA ASP A 206 17.21 -5.65 1.13
C ASP A 206 16.09 -4.68 1.57
N LEU A 207 16.35 -3.38 1.41
CA LEU A 207 15.39 -2.34 1.80
C LEU A 207 14.11 -2.36 0.94
N SER A 208 14.20 -2.87 -0.29
CA SER A 208 13.04 -3.04 -1.17
C SER A 208 12.12 -4.12 -0.62
N ASP A 209 12.67 -5.26 -0.20
CA ASP A 209 11.90 -6.35 0.43
C ASP A 209 11.26 -5.91 1.74
N ALA A 210 12.03 -5.23 2.60
CA ALA A 210 11.53 -4.69 3.86
C ALA A 210 10.42 -3.64 3.63
N THR A 211 10.54 -2.82 2.58
CA THR A 211 9.51 -1.82 2.23
C THR A 211 8.20 -2.49 1.82
N VAL A 212 8.25 -3.63 1.12
CA VAL A 212 7.05 -4.42 0.82
C VAL A 212 6.37 -4.91 2.10
N VAL A 213 7.13 -5.38 3.08
CA VAL A 213 6.60 -5.80 4.40
C VAL A 213 5.99 -4.63 5.16
N CYS A 214 6.67 -3.48 5.23
CA CYS A 214 6.14 -2.28 5.88
C CYS A 214 4.81 -1.86 5.24
N ARG A 215 4.75 -1.80 3.91
CA ARG A 215 3.53 -1.47 3.17
C ARG A 215 2.41 -2.45 3.43
N GLN A 216 2.71 -3.75 3.43
CA GLN A 216 1.72 -4.79 3.71
C GLN A 216 1.16 -4.71 5.15
N LEU A 217 1.94 -4.17 6.09
CA LEU A 217 1.51 -3.91 7.47
C LEU A 217 0.82 -2.55 7.66
N GLY A 218 0.67 -1.75 6.59
CA GLY A 218 0.04 -0.42 6.64
C GLY A 218 0.98 0.72 7.04
N TYR A 219 2.29 0.52 6.95
CA TYR A 219 3.32 1.56 7.11
C TYR A 219 3.84 2.04 5.76
N ASP A 220 4.55 3.17 5.72
CA ASP A 220 4.99 3.78 4.46
C ASP A 220 6.18 3.03 3.82
N VAL A 221 7.36 3.12 4.44
CA VAL A 221 8.61 2.57 3.91
C VAL A 221 9.44 1.96 5.03
N ALA A 222 10.29 1.01 4.69
CA ALA A 222 11.30 0.52 5.61
C ALA A 222 12.41 1.56 5.78
N VAL A 223 12.85 1.76 7.02
CA VAL A 223 14.02 2.60 7.34
C VAL A 223 15.31 1.78 7.42
N SER A 224 15.19 0.48 7.69
CA SER A 224 16.29 -0.48 7.66
C SER A 224 15.79 -1.88 7.28
N ALA A 225 16.71 -2.72 6.82
CA ALA A 225 16.49 -4.14 6.54
C ALA A 225 17.52 -4.95 7.33
N GLU A 226 17.08 -5.52 8.45
CA GLU A 226 17.97 -6.24 9.39
C GLU A 226 18.13 -7.71 8.99
N SER A 227 19.36 -8.22 9.00
CA SER A 227 19.72 -9.61 8.68
C SER A 227 20.26 -10.35 9.92
N LEU A 228 20.74 -11.59 9.76
CA LEU A 228 21.41 -12.39 10.80
C LEU A 228 20.59 -12.58 12.08
N ALA A 229 19.26 -12.61 11.94
CA ALA A 229 18.31 -12.77 13.03
C ALA A 229 18.46 -11.73 14.17
N THR A 230 18.68 -10.45 13.85
CA THR A 230 18.74 -9.33 14.82
C THR A 230 17.60 -9.35 15.86
N PHE A 231 16.37 -9.73 15.45
CA PHE A 231 15.19 -9.84 16.34
C PHE A 231 14.93 -11.27 16.86
N GLY A 232 15.96 -12.11 16.86
CA GLY A 232 15.93 -13.51 17.29
C GLY A 232 15.55 -14.49 16.16
N GLN A 233 15.96 -15.75 16.30
CA GLN A 233 15.67 -16.81 15.34
C GLN A 233 14.25 -17.40 15.47
N GLY A 234 13.72 -17.92 14.37
CA GLY A 234 12.51 -18.75 14.38
C GLY A 234 12.69 -20.05 15.15
N GLN A 235 11.60 -20.61 15.68
CA GLN A 235 11.61 -21.87 16.47
C GLN A 235 10.87 -23.01 15.75
N GLY A 236 10.61 -22.86 14.44
CA GLY A 236 9.91 -23.83 13.60
C GLY A 236 10.84 -24.63 12.68
N PRO A 237 10.33 -25.67 12.01
CA PRO A 237 11.08 -26.41 11.00
C PRO A 237 11.48 -25.52 9.81
N ILE A 238 12.69 -25.72 9.30
CA ILE A 238 13.22 -25.12 8.07
C ILE A 238 12.90 -26.05 6.90
#